data_AF-A0A1Q8VMP3-F1
#
_entry.id   AF-A0A1Q8VMP3-F1
#
_cell.length_a   1.000
_cell.length_b   1.000
_cell.length_c   1.000
_cell.angle_alpha   90.00
_cell.angle_beta   90.00
_cell.angle_gamma   90.00
#
_symmetry.space_group_name_H-M   'P 1'
#
loop_
_entity.id
_entity.type
_entity.pdbx_description
1 polymer ?
#
loop_
_entity_poly.entity_id
_entity_poly.type
_entity_poly.pdbx_seq_one_letter_code
_entity_poly.pdbx_strand_id
1 'polypeptide(L)'
;MNLPDVLSLARSLMEKADIGDWDLAFDRARRRAGQTDHARRRLTLSRHLMSLYDETQVRETILHEIAHARVGPHHGHDAVWAAEATRLGATGRRLIDAQAPRIRGRWVGRCPAGHEVDRMRRPASPVSCSRCAPRFSLEHLLCWSLDGEPVPHERISERYSRLLRLARIRPAEESTDPSGTLSSCPLPSPDIPEEE
;
A
#
# COMPACT_ATOMS: atom_id res chain seq x y z
N MET A 1 -17.56 3.80 10.61
CA MET A 1 -17.96 5.13 11.14
C MET A 1 -18.29 6.05 9.97
N ASN A 2 -19.25 6.99 10.08
CA ASN A 2 -19.50 7.95 8.99
C ASN A 2 -18.48 9.10 9.02
N LEU A 3 -18.28 9.80 7.90
CA LEU A 3 -17.21 10.81 7.78
C LEU A 3 -17.38 12.04 8.71
N PRO A 4 -18.60 12.59 8.92
CA PRO A 4 -18.81 13.63 9.93
C PRO A 4 -18.37 13.21 11.33
N ASP A 5 -18.71 11.99 11.76
CA ASP A 5 -18.33 11.49 13.08
C ASP A 5 -16.80 11.36 13.21
N VAL A 6 -16.11 10.92 12.15
CA VAL A 6 -14.63 10.89 12.11
C VAL A 6 -14.03 12.28 12.33
N LEU A 7 -14.58 13.32 11.70
CA LEU A 7 -14.10 14.70 11.90
C LEU A 7 -14.35 15.19 13.32
N SER A 8 -15.54 14.93 13.87
CA SER A 8 -15.88 15.28 15.25
C SER A 8 -14.96 14.61 16.26
N LEU A 9 -14.68 13.31 16.07
CA LEU A 9 -13.72 12.57 16.89
C LEU A 9 -12.31 13.15 16.78
N ALA A 10 -11.84 13.39 15.54
CA ALA A 10 -10.51 13.94 15.31
C ALA A 10 -10.33 15.31 15.93
N ARG A 11 -11.31 16.22 15.76
CA ARG A 11 -11.29 17.54 16.40
C ARG A 11 -11.24 17.44 17.92
N SER A 12 -12.10 16.62 18.53
CA SER A 12 -12.09 16.42 19.98
C SER A 12 -10.74 15.92 20.51
N LEU A 13 -10.09 15.00 19.79
CA LEU A 13 -8.78 14.48 20.17
C LEU A 13 -7.65 15.49 19.96
N MET A 14 -7.70 16.28 18.88
CA MET A 14 -6.74 17.36 18.63
C MET A 14 -6.79 18.43 19.73
N GLU A 15 -7.99 18.84 20.16
CA GLU A 15 -8.16 19.80 21.27
C GLU A 15 -7.56 19.26 22.57
N LYS A 16 -7.85 18.00 22.92
CA LYS A 16 -7.31 17.35 24.13
C LYS A 16 -5.79 17.18 24.10
N ALA A 17 -5.19 17.22 22.93
CA ALA A 17 -3.76 17.09 22.73
C ALA A 17 -3.06 18.45 22.50
N ASP A 18 -3.72 19.58 22.77
CA ASP A 18 -3.19 20.93 22.54
C ASP A 18 -2.69 21.19 21.10
N ILE A 19 -3.33 20.57 20.10
CA ILE A 19 -3.10 20.86 18.67
C ILE A 19 -4.40 21.26 17.97
N GLY A 20 -5.39 21.77 18.72
CA GLY A 20 -6.69 22.19 18.18
C GLY A 20 -6.61 23.26 17.09
N ASP A 21 -5.55 24.08 17.13
CA ASP A 21 -5.29 25.13 16.14
C ASP A 21 -4.66 24.61 14.82
N TRP A 22 -4.44 23.30 14.68
CA TRP A 22 -4.02 22.69 13.43
C TRP A 22 -5.21 22.46 12.48
N ASP A 23 -4.94 22.53 11.19
CA ASP A 23 -5.92 22.20 10.16
C ASP A 23 -6.24 20.70 10.17
N LEU A 24 -7.49 20.36 9.88
CA LEU A 24 -7.93 18.97 9.68
C LEU A 24 -8.74 18.90 8.39
N ALA A 25 -8.40 17.96 7.52
CA ALA A 25 -9.15 17.71 6.29
C ALA A 25 -9.15 16.24 5.89
N PHE A 26 -10.06 15.87 4.99
CA PHE A 26 -9.94 14.62 4.26
C PHE A 26 -9.12 14.79 2.99
N ASP A 27 -8.34 13.76 2.67
CA ASP A 27 -7.68 13.60 1.37
C ASP A 27 -8.25 12.39 0.60
N ARG A 28 -7.71 12.17 -0.60
CA ARG A 28 -8.11 11.07 -1.50
C ARG A 28 -7.08 9.93 -1.54
N ALA A 29 -6.20 9.83 -0.54
CA ALA A 29 -5.24 8.74 -0.47
C ALA A 29 -5.98 7.39 -0.37
N ARG A 30 -5.44 6.35 -1.01
CA ARG A 30 -6.05 4.99 -1.02
C ARG A 30 -5.17 3.92 -0.36
N ARG A 31 -3.99 4.31 0.12
CA ARG A 31 -2.99 3.43 0.73
C ARG A 31 -2.44 3.95 2.05
N ARG A 32 -2.51 5.25 2.27
CA ARG A 32 -2.09 5.93 3.49
C ARG A 32 -3.36 6.38 4.23
N ALA A 33 -3.50 6.01 5.49
CA ALA A 33 -4.70 6.28 6.29
C ALA A 33 -4.73 7.72 6.84
N GLY A 34 -3.59 8.24 7.30
CA GLY A 34 -3.43 9.59 7.81
C GLY A 34 -2.11 10.25 7.36
N GLN A 35 -1.98 11.55 7.55
CA GLN A 35 -0.72 12.29 7.38
C GLN A 35 -0.71 13.55 8.20
N THR A 36 0.41 13.75 8.88
CA THR A 36 0.79 15.02 9.50
C THR A 36 1.71 15.84 8.59
N ASP A 37 1.34 17.09 8.33
CA ASP A 37 2.12 18.10 7.59
C ASP A 37 2.50 19.23 8.56
N HIS A 38 3.72 19.18 9.10
CA HIS A 38 4.23 20.18 10.03
C HIS A 38 4.36 21.57 9.39
N ALA A 39 4.75 21.65 8.11
CA ALA A 39 4.97 22.92 7.44
C ALA A 39 3.67 23.73 7.31
N ARG A 40 2.54 23.04 7.17
CA ARG A 40 1.21 23.65 7.11
C ARG A 40 0.40 23.52 8.39
N ARG A 41 0.98 22.93 9.45
CA ARG A 41 0.29 22.59 10.70
C ARG A 41 -1.06 21.91 10.42
N ARG A 42 -1.04 20.82 9.66
CA ARG A 42 -2.25 20.14 9.17
C ARG A 42 -2.21 18.63 9.34
N LEU A 43 -3.33 18.04 9.71
CA LEU A 43 -3.60 16.61 9.63
C LEU A 43 -4.54 16.33 8.45
N THR A 44 -4.24 15.32 7.64
CA THR A 44 -5.18 14.80 6.65
C THR A 44 -5.47 13.33 6.88
N LEU A 45 -6.75 12.95 6.73
CA LEU A 45 -7.20 11.57 6.82
C LEU A 45 -7.69 11.09 5.46
N SER A 46 -7.45 9.84 5.10
CA SER A 46 -8.00 9.27 3.87
C SER A 46 -9.50 9.11 3.99
N ARG A 47 -10.26 9.86 3.18
CA ARG A 47 -11.72 9.69 3.11
C ARG A 47 -12.11 8.23 2.87
N HIS A 48 -11.38 7.57 1.97
CA HIS A 48 -11.72 6.23 1.53
C HIS A 48 -11.44 5.18 2.61
N LEU A 49 -10.32 5.29 3.33
CA LEU A 49 -9.99 4.32 4.39
C LEU A 49 -10.80 4.57 5.66
N MET A 50 -11.05 5.83 6.02
CA MET A 50 -11.91 6.16 7.17
C MET A 50 -13.35 5.66 7.01
N SER A 51 -13.86 5.58 5.77
CA SER A 51 -15.16 4.95 5.50
C SER A 51 -15.17 3.42 5.62
N LEU A 52 -14.00 2.76 5.55
CA LEU A 52 -13.87 1.31 5.69
C LEU A 52 -13.58 0.88 7.12
N TYR A 53 -13.03 1.77 7.93
CA TYR A 53 -12.59 1.49 9.28
C TYR A 53 -13.74 1.52 10.30
N ASP A 54 -13.63 0.64 11.28
CA ASP A 54 -14.38 0.76 12.53
C ASP A 54 -13.85 1.93 13.37
N GLU A 55 -14.57 2.25 14.45
CA GLU A 55 -14.18 3.38 15.31
C GLU A 55 -12.79 3.20 15.93
N THR A 56 -12.41 1.98 16.31
CA THR A 56 -11.11 1.68 16.91
C THR A 56 -9.97 1.97 15.93
N GLN A 57 -10.11 1.51 14.69
CA GLN A 57 -9.15 1.74 13.60
C GLN A 57 -9.07 3.22 13.20
N VAL A 58 -10.21 3.92 13.17
CA VAL A 58 -10.26 5.38 12.95
C VAL A 58 -9.51 6.10 14.07
N ARG A 59 -9.84 5.79 15.33
CA ARG A 59 -9.22 6.40 16.51
C ARG A 59 -7.72 6.18 16.52
N GLU A 60 -7.26 4.95 16.25
CA GLU A 60 -5.83 4.62 16.17
C GLU A 60 -5.13 5.46 15.10
N THR A 61 -5.74 5.61 13.92
CA THR A 61 -5.18 6.45 12.85
C THR A 61 -5.08 7.91 13.28
N ILE A 62 -6.12 8.47 13.89
CA ILE A 62 -6.12 9.86 14.35
C ILE A 62 -5.02 10.08 15.39
N LEU A 63 -4.96 9.24 16.42
CA LEU A 63 -3.98 9.37 17.49
C LEU A 63 -2.54 9.19 16.98
N HIS A 64 -2.33 8.36 15.96
CA HIS A 64 -1.05 8.21 15.27
C HIS A 64 -0.57 9.54 14.68
N GLU A 65 -1.44 10.24 13.94
CA GLU A 65 -1.10 11.53 13.33
C GLU A 65 -0.95 12.65 14.38
N ILE A 66 -1.79 12.66 15.42
CA ILE A 66 -1.65 13.58 16.56
C ILE A 66 -0.30 13.37 17.25
N ALA A 67 0.12 12.13 17.46
CA ALA A 67 1.42 11.83 18.06
C ALA A 67 2.57 12.42 17.22
N HIS A 68 2.55 12.26 15.88
CA HIS A 68 3.52 12.92 15.00
C HIS A 68 3.52 14.44 15.16
N ALA A 69 2.34 15.05 15.19
CA ALA A 69 2.21 16.50 15.36
C ALA A 69 2.82 16.98 16.69
N ARG A 70 2.67 16.19 17.76
CA ARG A 70 3.19 16.49 19.10
C ARG A 70 4.70 16.35 19.22
N VAL A 71 5.28 15.28 18.66
CA VAL A 71 6.72 15.03 18.81
C VAL A 71 7.57 15.86 17.86
N GLY A 72 7.01 16.29 16.72
CA GLY A 72 7.72 17.11 15.74
C GLY A 72 8.33 16.32 14.59
N PRO A 73 8.76 17.00 13.52
CA PRO A 73 9.08 16.39 12.22
C PRO A 73 10.38 15.56 12.20
N HIS A 74 11.20 15.65 13.25
CA HIS A 74 12.46 14.91 13.36
C HIS A 74 12.27 13.49 13.89
N HIS A 75 11.09 13.21 14.44
CA HIS A 75 10.75 11.89 14.97
C HIS A 75 9.93 11.13 13.93
N GLY A 76 10.46 9.99 13.50
CA GLY A 76 9.68 8.97 12.80
C GLY A 76 8.86 8.16 13.78
N HIS A 77 8.67 6.87 13.49
CA HIS A 77 8.10 5.91 14.46
C HIS A 77 9.15 5.42 15.47
N ASP A 78 9.87 6.34 16.11
CA ASP A 78 10.90 6.02 17.10
C ASP A 78 10.31 5.85 18.52
N ALA A 79 11.18 5.68 19.52
CA ALA A 79 10.76 5.50 20.91
C ALA A 79 10.03 6.72 21.49
N VAL A 80 10.38 7.94 21.05
CA VAL A 80 9.72 9.19 21.52
C VAL A 80 8.31 9.25 20.95
N TRP A 81 8.15 8.99 19.65
CA TRP A 81 6.84 8.88 19.03
C TRP A 81 5.99 7.77 19.65
N ALA A 82 6.55 6.58 19.87
CA ALA A 82 5.82 5.46 20.44
C ALA A 82 5.32 5.78 21.86
N ALA A 83 6.16 6.40 22.70
CA ALA A 83 5.78 6.84 24.03
C ALA A 83 4.65 7.87 24.00
N GLU A 84 4.74 8.87 23.11
CA GLU A 84 3.69 9.88 22.95
C GLU A 84 2.37 9.27 22.43
N ALA A 85 2.44 8.38 21.44
CA ALA A 85 1.29 7.67 20.91
C ALA A 85 0.58 6.86 22.00
N THR A 86 1.32 6.09 22.80
CA THR A 86 0.75 5.35 23.95
C THR A 86 0.17 6.28 25.00
N ARG A 87 0.84 7.41 25.32
CA ARG A 87 0.32 8.41 26.26
C ARG A 87 -1.01 9.02 25.80
N LEU A 88 -1.19 9.21 24.49
CA LEU A 88 -2.44 9.68 23.88
C LEU A 88 -3.51 8.59 23.78
N GLY A 89 -3.18 7.34 24.13
CA GLY A 89 -4.09 6.20 24.12
C GLY A 89 -4.13 5.40 22.81
N ALA A 90 -3.13 5.56 21.94
CA ALA A 90 -2.91 4.68 20.80
C ALA A 90 -2.12 3.43 21.23
N THR A 91 -2.01 2.44 20.34
CA THR A 91 -1.23 1.23 20.63
C THR A 91 0.28 1.43 20.61
N GLY A 92 0.76 2.56 20.07
CA GLY A 92 2.18 2.81 19.82
C GLY A 92 2.76 1.97 18.67
N ARG A 93 1.91 1.27 17.90
CA ARG A 93 2.34 0.49 16.73
C ARG A 93 2.37 1.36 15.49
N ARG A 94 3.47 1.25 14.73
CA ARG A 94 3.62 1.95 13.45
C ARG A 94 2.57 1.53 12.42
N LEU A 95 2.28 0.23 12.36
CA LEU A 95 1.37 -0.34 11.38
C LEU A 95 0.04 -0.62 12.06
N ILE A 96 -1.04 -0.17 11.42
CA ILE A 96 -2.37 -0.75 11.62
C ILE A 96 -2.34 -2.25 11.33
N ASP A 97 -3.32 -2.97 11.88
CA ASP A 97 -3.46 -4.41 11.70
C ASP A 97 -3.34 -4.81 10.22
N ALA A 98 -2.57 -5.87 9.92
CA ALA A 98 -2.42 -6.39 8.57
C ALA A 98 -3.75 -6.87 7.96
N GLN A 99 -4.73 -7.20 8.81
CA GLN A 99 -6.09 -7.57 8.44
C GLN A 99 -7.04 -6.38 8.37
N ALA A 100 -6.59 -5.16 8.67
CA ALA A 100 -7.43 -3.98 8.52
C ALA A 100 -7.93 -3.86 7.07
N PRO A 101 -9.20 -3.47 6.87
CA PRO A 101 -9.77 -3.30 5.55
C PRO A 101 -8.88 -2.42 4.67
N ARG A 102 -8.54 -2.90 3.47
CA ARG A 102 -7.74 -2.14 2.51
C ARG A 102 -8.45 -2.02 1.18
N ILE A 103 -8.19 -0.91 0.50
CA ILE A 103 -8.65 -0.74 -0.88
C ILE A 103 -7.70 -1.53 -1.76
N ARG A 104 -8.21 -2.58 -2.41
CA ARG A 104 -7.46 -3.32 -3.43
C ARG A 104 -7.22 -2.42 -4.64
N GLY A 105 -5.99 -2.45 -5.15
CA GLY A 105 -5.63 -1.84 -6.42
C GLY A 105 -6.20 -2.64 -7.59
N ARG A 106 -6.55 -1.92 -8.67
CA ARG A 106 -7.10 -2.50 -9.89
C ARG A 106 -6.11 -3.40 -10.63
N TRP A 107 -4.82 -3.06 -10.52
CA TRP A 107 -3.76 -3.83 -11.15
C TRP A 107 -3.24 -4.88 -10.16
N VAL A 108 -3.37 -6.16 -10.48
CA VAL A 108 -2.87 -7.25 -9.63
C VAL A 108 -1.75 -7.98 -10.35
N GLY A 109 -0.58 -8.04 -9.72
CA GLY A 109 0.59 -8.76 -10.20
C GLY A 109 0.73 -10.07 -9.44
N ARG A 110 0.81 -11.21 -10.14
CA ARG A 110 1.04 -12.54 -9.56
C ARG A 110 2.35 -13.13 -10.09
N CYS A 111 3.18 -13.69 -9.20
CA CYS A 111 4.38 -14.44 -9.60
C CYS A 111 4.08 -15.94 -9.79
N PRO A 112 4.99 -16.72 -10.40
CA PRO A 112 4.79 -18.17 -10.59
C PRO A 112 4.55 -18.95 -9.29
N ALA A 113 5.19 -18.54 -8.18
CA ALA A 113 4.96 -19.10 -6.85
C ALA A 113 3.63 -18.66 -6.19
N GLY A 114 2.76 -17.93 -6.89
CA GLY A 114 1.43 -17.55 -6.42
C GLY A 114 1.34 -16.26 -5.60
N HIS A 115 2.47 -15.63 -5.23
CA HIS A 115 2.44 -14.37 -4.47
C HIS A 115 1.80 -13.23 -5.27
N GLU A 116 0.93 -12.46 -4.60
CA GLU A 116 0.25 -11.31 -5.19
C GLU A 116 0.80 -9.98 -4.67
N VAL A 117 0.79 -8.98 -5.55
CA VAL A 117 0.88 -7.57 -5.20
C VAL A 117 -0.17 -6.79 -5.97
N ASP A 118 -0.85 -5.85 -5.32
CA ASP A 118 -1.81 -4.98 -6.00
C ASP A 118 -1.30 -3.54 -6.13
N ARG A 119 -1.70 -2.85 -7.20
CA ARG A 119 -1.33 -1.46 -7.52
C ARG A 119 -2.56 -0.65 -7.93
N MET A 120 -2.61 0.59 -7.46
CA MET A 120 -3.66 1.54 -7.84
C MET A 120 -3.50 2.03 -9.28
N ARG A 121 -2.24 2.12 -9.75
CA ARG A 121 -1.88 2.61 -11.07
C ARG A 121 -1.25 1.51 -11.88
N ARG A 122 -1.35 1.66 -13.20
CA ARG A 122 -0.67 0.81 -14.18
C ARG A 122 0.82 0.67 -13.83
N PRO A 123 1.40 -0.54 -13.88
CA PRO A 123 2.83 -0.74 -13.69
C PRO A 123 3.63 -0.02 -14.78
N ALA A 124 4.61 0.78 -14.36
CA ALA A 124 5.42 1.58 -15.27
C ALA A 124 6.63 0.82 -15.84
N SER A 125 7.07 -0.24 -15.15
CA SER A 125 8.20 -1.07 -15.52
C SER A 125 7.96 -2.51 -15.10
N PRO A 126 8.63 -3.48 -15.75
CA PRO A 126 8.67 -4.86 -15.28
C PRO A 126 9.18 -4.92 -13.85
N VAL A 127 8.59 -5.81 -13.07
CA VAL A 127 8.95 -6.06 -11.67
C VAL A 127 8.82 -7.55 -11.41
N SER A 128 9.67 -8.05 -10.54
CA SER A 128 9.65 -9.45 -10.07
C SER A 128 9.28 -9.51 -8.60
N CYS A 129 8.91 -10.70 -8.15
CA CYS A 129 8.52 -10.93 -6.77
C CYS A 129 9.72 -10.81 -5.82
N SER A 130 9.68 -9.82 -4.93
CA SER A 130 10.72 -9.61 -3.90
C SER A 130 10.71 -10.68 -2.80
N ARG A 131 9.62 -11.44 -2.67
CA ARG A 131 9.54 -12.60 -1.76
C ARG A 131 10.26 -13.82 -2.31
N CYS A 132 10.35 -13.94 -3.64
CA CYS A 132 11.04 -15.05 -4.30
C CYS A 132 12.53 -14.76 -4.48
N ALA A 133 12.89 -13.53 -4.88
CA ALA A 133 14.29 -13.11 -4.94
C ALA A 133 14.47 -11.63 -4.53
N PRO A 134 15.57 -11.29 -3.83
CA PRO A 134 15.83 -9.91 -3.38
C PRO A 134 16.22 -8.97 -4.54
N ARG A 135 16.74 -9.52 -5.65
CA ARG A 135 17.06 -8.78 -6.87
C ARG A 135 16.05 -9.10 -7.97
N PHE A 136 15.99 -8.23 -8.98
CA PHE A 136 15.13 -8.46 -10.13
C PHE A 136 15.51 -9.78 -10.84
N SER A 137 14.54 -10.68 -11.00
CA SER A 137 14.70 -11.96 -11.69
C SER A 137 13.55 -12.18 -12.67
N LEU A 138 13.88 -12.58 -13.90
CA LEU A 138 12.88 -12.91 -14.92
C LEU A 138 12.08 -14.16 -14.54
N GLU A 139 12.67 -15.08 -13.77
CA GLU A 139 12.00 -16.29 -13.26
C GLU A 139 10.83 -15.96 -12.32
N HIS A 140 10.89 -14.82 -11.65
CA HIS A 140 9.86 -14.38 -10.72
C HIS A 140 9.10 -13.15 -11.21
N LEU A 141 9.10 -12.92 -12.54
CA LEU A 141 8.40 -11.81 -13.18
C LEU A 141 6.91 -11.83 -12.81
N LEU A 142 6.36 -10.66 -12.50
CA LEU A 142 4.94 -10.52 -12.17
C LEU A 142 4.09 -10.45 -13.43
N CYS A 143 3.12 -11.34 -13.52
CA CYS A 143 2.04 -11.34 -14.51
C CYS A 143 0.90 -10.46 -14.02
N TRP A 144 0.41 -9.57 -14.87
CA TRP A 144 -0.55 -8.53 -14.46
C TRP A 144 -1.96 -8.84 -14.93
N SER A 145 -2.94 -8.54 -14.09
CA SER A 145 -4.34 -8.34 -14.48
C SER A 145 -4.80 -6.93 -14.15
N LEU A 146 -5.83 -6.46 -14.84
CA LEU A 146 -6.54 -5.21 -14.61
C LEU A 146 -8.00 -5.55 -14.34
N ASP A 147 -8.48 -5.25 -13.14
CA ASP A 147 -9.87 -5.55 -12.72
C ASP A 147 -10.24 -7.04 -12.91
N GLY A 148 -9.27 -7.94 -12.68
CA GLY A 148 -9.43 -9.39 -12.85
C GLY A 148 -8.98 -9.90 -14.22
N GLU A 149 -9.03 -9.05 -15.26
CA GLU A 149 -8.70 -9.44 -16.62
C GLU A 149 -7.19 -9.48 -16.86
N PRO A 150 -6.60 -10.62 -17.30
CA PRO A 150 -5.19 -10.71 -17.62
C PRO A 150 -4.76 -9.67 -18.68
N VAL A 151 -3.64 -9.00 -18.41
CA VAL A 151 -3.03 -8.02 -19.32
C VAL A 151 -1.66 -8.55 -19.76
N PRO A 152 -1.53 -9.03 -21.01
CA PRO A 152 -0.24 -9.37 -21.60
C PRO A 152 0.75 -8.21 -21.47
N HIS A 153 2.02 -8.50 -21.21
CA HIS A 153 3.05 -7.48 -20.99
C HIS A 153 3.13 -6.46 -22.11
N GLU A 154 2.95 -6.92 -23.35
CA GLU A 154 2.96 -6.14 -24.58
C GLU A 154 1.87 -5.06 -24.59
N ARG A 155 0.74 -5.34 -23.92
CA ARG A 155 -0.44 -4.47 -23.84
C ARG A 155 -0.44 -3.53 -22.63
N ILE A 156 0.51 -3.66 -21.71
CA ILE A 156 0.61 -2.75 -20.54
C ILE A 156 0.98 -1.33 -21.03
N SER A 157 2.12 -1.20 -21.70
CA SER A 157 2.55 0.02 -22.40
C SER A 157 3.78 -0.26 -23.25
N GLU A 158 4.02 0.53 -24.29
CA GLU A 158 5.23 0.43 -25.11
C GLU A 158 6.52 0.51 -24.28
N ARG A 159 6.58 1.46 -23.33
CA ARG A 159 7.71 1.60 -22.41
C ARG A 159 7.95 0.34 -21.57
N TYR A 160 6.89 -0.23 -21.00
CA TYR A 160 6.98 -1.47 -20.21
C TYR A 160 7.57 -2.60 -21.07
N SER A 161 7.01 -2.80 -22.26
CA SER A 161 7.42 -3.84 -23.21
C SER A 161 8.89 -3.68 -23.63
N ARG A 162 9.32 -2.44 -23.91
CA ARG A 162 10.72 -2.13 -24.24
C ARG A 162 11.65 -2.47 -23.08
N LEU A 163 11.31 -2.08 -21.85
CA LEU A 163 12.12 -2.39 -20.67
C LEU A 163 12.21 -3.89 -20.42
N LEU A 164 11.13 -4.65 -20.64
CA LEU A 164 11.15 -6.10 -20.50
C LEU A 164 12.06 -6.75 -21.54
N ARG A 165 11.99 -6.30 -22.80
CA ARG A 165 12.90 -6.78 -23.85
C ARG A 165 14.36 -6.51 -23.49
N LEU A 166 14.69 -5.30 -23.02
CA LEU A 166 16.04 -4.98 -22.57
C LEU A 166 16.50 -5.87 -21.41
N ALA A 167 15.62 -6.13 -20.44
CA ALA A 167 15.93 -7.00 -19.31
C ALA A 167 16.23 -8.46 -19.72
N ARG A 168 15.62 -8.94 -20.81
CA ARG A 168 15.86 -10.28 -21.39
C ARG A 168 17.16 -10.38 -22.19
N ILE A 169 17.66 -9.28 -22.74
CA ILE A 169 18.86 -9.26 -23.58
C ILE A 169 20.14 -9.02 -22.77
N ARG A 170 20.05 -8.40 -21.58
CA ARG A 170 21.22 -8.23 -20.72
C ARG A 170 21.83 -9.61 -20.43
N PRO A 171 23.13 -9.80 -20.69
CA PRO A 171 23.79 -11.05 -20.34
C PRO A 171 23.63 -11.27 -18.85
N ALA A 172 23.29 -12.51 -18.48
CA ALA A 172 23.35 -12.98 -17.11
C ALA A 172 24.82 -12.96 -16.68
N GLU A 173 25.30 -11.85 -16.12
CA GLU A 173 26.51 -11.90 -15.31
C GLU A 173 26.18 -12.75 -14.07
N GLU A 174 26.69 -13.97 -14.12
CA GLU A 174 26.75 -15.01 -13.09
C GLU A 174 25.43 -15.57 -12.54
N SER A 175 24.94 -16.64 -13.17
CA SER A 175 24.24 -17.71 -12.46
C SER A 175 24.53 -19.07 -13.10
N THR A 176 25.38 -19.86 -12.45
CA THR A 176 25.55 -21.29 -12.73
C THR A 176 24.35 -22.07 -12.21
N ASP A 177 23.35 -22.31 -13.06
CA ASP A 177 22.51 -23.52 -12.98
C ASP A 177 21.73 -23.72 -14.30
N PRO A 178 21.85 -24.86 -15.02
CA PRO A 178 21.21 -25.06 -16.31
C PRO A 178 19.90 -25.84 -16.15
N SER A 179 18.82 -25.18 -15.75
CA SER A 179 17.45 -25.63 -16.03
C SER A 179 16.42 -24.56 -15.68
N GLY A 180 15.98 -23.80 -16.68
CA GLY A 180 14.97 -22.76 -16.47
C GLY A 180 14.22 -22.47 -17.77
N THR A 181 13.22 -23.28 -18.08
CA THR A 181 12.23 -22.97 -19.11
C THR A 181 11.55 -21.66 -18.72
N LEU A 182 11.61 -20.64 -19.58
CA LEU A 182 10.91 -19.38 -19.39
C LEU A 182 9.39 -19.64 -19.36
N SER A 183 8.82 -19.81 -18.17
CA SER A 183 7.38 -20.02 -18.02
C SER A 183 6.64 -18.73 -18.39
N SER A 184 5.78 -18.83 -19.39
CA SER A 184 4.79 -17.81 -19.72
C SER A 184 3.87 -17.58 -18.51
N CYS A 185 3.27 -16.39 -18.46
CA CYS A 185 2.21 -16.10 -17.52
C CYS A 185 1.08 -17.12 -17.69
N PRO A 186 0.69 -17.88 -16.64
CA PRO A 186 -0.45 -18.76 -16.75
C PRO A 186 -1.69 -17.90 -17.04
N LEU A 187 -2.43 -18.27 -18.09
CA LEU A 187 -3.76 -17.74 -18.32
C LEU A 187 -4.68 -18.28 -17.21
N PRO A 188 -5.65 -17.49 -16.72
CA PRO A 188 -6.63 -18.02 -15.79
C PRO A 188 -7.44 -19.11 -16.49
N SER A 189 -7.64 -20.23 -15.79
CA SER A 189 -8.61 -21.25 -16.19
C SER A 189 -10.00 -20.61 -16.21
N PRO A 190 -10.85 -20.90 -17.22
CA PRO A 190 -12.24 -20.49 -17.16
C PRO A 190 -12.91 -21.25 -16.00
N ASP A 191 -13.54 -20.50 -15.08
CA ASP A 191 -14.47 -21.08 -14.12
C ASP A 191 -15.61 -21.74 -14.91
N ILE A 192 -15.67 -23.07 -14.88
CA ILE A 192 -16.83 -23.81 -15.36
C ILE A 192 -17.84 -23.78 -14.20
N PRO A 193 -19.03 -23.20 -14.36
CA PRO A 193 -20.07 -23.34 -13.35
C PRO A 193 -20.51 -24.81 -13.31
N GLU A 194 -20.41 -25.43 -12.13
CA GLU A 194 -21.08 -26.71 -11.85
C GLU A 194 -22.59 -26.43 -11.83
N GLU A 195 -23.31 -27.02 -12.80
CA GLU A 195 -24.77 -27.09 -12.78
C GLU A 195 -25.19 -28.14 -11.74
N GLU A 196 -26.00 -27.73 -10.76
CA GLU A 196 -26.95 -28.57 -10.03
C GLU A 196 -28.38 -28.06 -10.28
#